data_AF-U7QG51-F1
#
_entry.id   AF-U7QG51-F1
#
_cell.length_a   1.000
_cell.length_b   1.000
_cell.length_c   1.000
_cell.angle_alpha   90.00
_cell.angle_beta   90.00
_cell.angle_gamma   90.00
#
_symmetry.space_group_name_H-M   'P 1'
#
loop_
_entity.id
_entity.type
_entity.pdbx_description
1 polymer ?
#
loop_
_entity_poly.entity_id
_entity_poly.type
_entity_poly.pdbx_seq_one_letter_code
_entity_poly.pdbx_strand_id
1 'polypeptide(L)' 'MYLNGNGFRAIERITKVNHNTVIRWVKQIGNQLADSKEDYEKPEVVQLDELQNL' A
#
# COMPACT_ATOMS: atom_id res chain seq x y z
N MET A 1 6.91 5.29 3.62
CA MET A 1 6.13 6.55 3.72
C MET A 1 4.64 6.31 3.53
N TYR A 2 4.17 5.88 2.35
CA TYR A 2 2.77 5.51 2.13
C TYR A 2 2.30 4.39 3.07
N LEU A 3 3.08 3.30 3.16
CA LEU A 3 2.82 2.19 4.10
C LEU A 3 2.87 2.58 5.59
N ASN A 4 3.42 3.76 5.91
CA ASN A 4 3.49 4.27 7.28
C ASN A 4 2.33 5.24 7.58
N GLY A 5 1.22 5.15 6.83
CA GLY A 5 0.02 5.97 7.03
C GLY A 5 0.04 7.38 6.42
N ASN A 6 1.09 7.76 5.69
CA ASN A 6 1.12 9.09 5.05
C ASN A 6 0.32 9.10 3.75
N GLY A 7 -0.68 9.98 3.66
CA GLY A 7 -1.38 10.25 2.40
C GLY A 7 -0.45 10.84 1.33
N PHE A 8 -0.75 10.61 0.05
CA PHE A 8 0.14 10.99 -1.06
C PHE A 8 0.52 12.48 -1.10
N ARG A 9 -0.41 13.38 -0.75
CA ARG A 9 -0.13 14.83 -0.64
C ARG A 9 0.79 15.18 0.53
N ALA A 10 0.75 14.41 1.62
CA ALA A 10 1.67 14.60 2.74
C ALA A 10 3.09 14.19 2.34
N ILE A 11 3.22 13.09 1.62
CA ILE A 11 4.50 12.64 1.05
C ILE A 11 5.07 13.72 0.14
N GLU A 12 4.28 14.30 -0.75
CA GLU A 12 4.70 15.41 -1.62
C GLU A 12 5.22 16.62 -0.83
N ARG A 13 4.58 17.01 0.27
CA ARG A 13 5.05 18.14 1.08
C ARG A 13 6.42 17.89 1.70
N ILE A 14 6.68 16.65 2.13
CA ILE A 14 7.92 16.24 2.79
C ILE A 14 9.05 16.04 1.77
N THR A 15 8.77 15.36 0.66
CA THR A 15 9.81 14.95 -0.31
C THR A 15 9.95 15.89 -1.50
N LYS A 16 9.00 16.82 -1.70
CA LYS A 16 8.84 17.65 -2.90
C LYS A 16 8.62 16.87 -4.20
N VAL A 17 8.34 15.56 -4.10
CA VAL A 17 7.96 14.72 -5.24
C VAL A 17 6.45 14.85 -5.47
N ASN A 18 6.04 15.15 -6.70
CA ASN A 18 4.63 15.28 -7.05
C ASN A 18 3.84 14.01 -6.65
N HIS A 19 2.67 14.19 -6.01
CA HIS A 19 1.88 13.08 -5.50
C HIS A 19 1.43 12.09 -6.60
N ASN A 20 1.25 12.52 -7.84
CA ASN A 20 0.93 11.62 -8.96
C ASN A 20 2.09 10.68 -9.30
N THR A 21 3.34 11.15 -9.15
CA THR A 21 4.53 10.31 -9.32
C THR A 21 4.57 9.22 -8.26
N VAL A 22 4.29 9.57 -6.99
CA VAL A 22 4.23 8.61 -5.88
C VAL A 22 3.12 7.58 -6.10
N ILE A 23 1.94 8.00 -6.55
CA ILE A 23 0.82 7.09 -6.90
C ILE A 23 1.25 6.11 -7.98
N ARG A 24 1.92 6.59 -9.04
CA ARG A 24 2.38 5.73 -10.13
C ARG A 24 3.39 4.68 -9.64
N TRP A 25 4.33 5.06 -8.77
CA TRP A 25 5.28 4.13 -8.19
C TRP A 25 4.60 3.06 -7.32
N VAL A 26 3.65 3.46 -6.47
CA VAL A 26 2.90 2.50 -5.64
C VAL A 26 2.13 1.51 -6.52
N LYS A 27 1.48 1.97 -7.60
CA LYS A 27 0.81 1.10 -8.56
C LYS A 27 1.78 0.14 -9.27
N GLN A 28 2.93 0.63 -9.70
CA GLN A 28 3.95 -0.19 -10.36
C GLN A 28 4.45 -1.31 -9.45
N ILE A 29 4.78 -0.99 -8.19
CA ILE A 29 5.23 -1.97 -7.21
C ILE A 29 4.10 -2.95 -6.88
N GLY A 30 2.86 -2.46 -6.73
CA GLY A 30 1.69 -3.33 -6.50
C GLY A 30 1.48 -4.35 -7.62
N ASN A 31 1.68 -3.96 -8.88
CA ASN A 31 1.61 -4.89 -10.01
C ASN A 31 2.77 -5.91 -9.98
N GLN A 32 3.99 -5.47 -9.67
CA GLN A 32 5.14 -6.37 -9.53
C GLN A 32 4.94 -7.41 -8.42
N LEU A 33 4.30 -7.01 -7.32
CA LEU A 33 3.95 -7.90 -6.22
C LEU A 33 2.81 -8.86 -6.56
N ALA A 34 1.87 -8.47 -7.42
CA ALA A 34 0.83 -9.37 -7.91
C ALA A 34 1.38 -10.45 -8.85
N ASP A 35 2.41 -10.11 -9.63
CA ASP A 35 3.11 -11.04 -10.52
C ASP A 35 4.04 -11.99 -9.75
N SER A 36 4.58 -11.57 -8.60
CA SER A 36 5.17 -12.48 -7.63
C SER A 36 4.03 -13.21 -6.91
N LYS A 37 3.64 -14.38 -7.39
CA LYS A 37 2.88 -15.33 -6.58
C LYS A 37 3.73 -15.66 -5.35
N GLU A 38 3.60 -14.87 -4.29
CA GLU A 38 3.88 -15.37 -2.95
C GLU A 38 2.90 -16.52 -2.78
N ASP A 39 3.42 -17.74 -2.64
CA ASP A 39 2.69 -18.89 -2.10
C ASP A 39 2.27 -18.51 -0.68
N TYR A 40 1.30 -17.60 -0.56
CA TYR A 40 0.51 -17.48 0.64
C TYR A 40 -0.26 -18.78 0.70
N GLU A 41 0.21 -19.70 1.55
CA GLU A 41 -0.67 -20.71 2.13
C GLU A 41 -1.90 -19.95 2.62
N LYS A 42 -3.01 -20.10 1.88
CA LYS A 42 -4.29 -19.51 2.25
C LYS A 42 -4.58 -20.02 3.66
N PRO A 43 -4.64 -19.17 4.68
CA PRO A 43 -4.95 -19.63 6.03
C PRO A 43 -6.34 -20.26 5.99
N GLU A 44 -6.48 -21.48 6.49
CA GLU A 44 -7.77 -22.18 6.58
C GLU A 44 -8.78 -21.39 7.42
N VAL A 45 -8.27 -20.56 8.34
CA VAL A 45 -9.03 -19.60 9.14
C VAL A 45 -8.31 -18.25 9.11
N VAL A 46 -8.96 -17.23 8.53
CA VAL A 46 -8.49 -15.82 8.59
C VAL A 46 -9.29 -15.12 9.69
N GLN A 47 -8.61 -14.57 10.70
CA GLN A 47 -9.23 -13.63 11.63
C GLN A 47 -9.49 -12.32 10.88
N LEU A 48 -10.76 -12.05 10.62
CA LEU A 48 -11.19 -10.76 10.11
C LEU A 48 -11.37 -9.83 11.30
N ASP A 49 -10.32 -9.05 11.63
CA ASP A 49 -10.49 -7.94 12.57
C ASP A 49 -11.37 -6.89 11.90
N GLU A 50 -12.54 -6.62 12.50
CA GLU A 50 -13.41 -5.55 12.04
C GLU A 50 -12.70 -4.21 12.21
N LEU A 51 -12.66 -3.42 11.14
CA LEU A 51 -12.21 -2.03 11.22
C LEU A 51 -13.24 -1.24 12.04
N GLN A 52 -12.95 -1.03 13.32
CA GLN A 52 -13.71 -0.12 14.16
C GLN A 52 -13.46 1.32 13.71
N ASN A 53 -14.47 1.91 13.05
CA ASN A 53 -14.53 3.35 12.83
C ASN A 53 -15.07 4.01 14.11
N LEU A 54 -14.17 4.41 15.02
CA LEU A 54 -14.47 5.32 16.13
C LEU A 54 -13.96 6.72 15.81
#